data_AF-A0A5K0YVP2-F1
#
_entry.id   AF-A0A5K0YVP2-F1
#
_cell.length_a   1.000
_cell.length_b   1.000
_cell.length_c   1.000
_cell.angle_alpha   90.00
_cell.angle_beta   90.00
_cell.angle_gamma   90.00
#
_symmetry.space_group_name_H-M   'P 1'
#
loop_
_entity.id
_entity.type
_entity.pdbx_description
1 polymer ?
#
loop_
_entity_poly.entity_id
_entity_poly.type
_entity_poly.pdbx_seq_one_letter_code
_entity_poly.pdbx_strand_id
1 'polypeptide(L)' 'SFDHPTDTLLPGQPLTSSMRLVSRAAVGVYTTGYFVAHINDDSLLSFKYDGPYTSSVYWPNPDYN' A
#
# COMPACT_ATOMS: atom_id res chain seq x y z
N SER A 1 1.47 -17.42 -2.73
CA SER A 1 2.92 -17.14 -2.73
C SER A 1 3.29 -16.10 -3.80
N PHE A 2 2.75 -16.19 -5.02
CA PHE A 2 2.82 -15.08 -5.99
C PHE A 2 1.48 -14.35 -6.18
N ASP A 3 0.36 -15.01 -5.89
CA ASP A 3 -0.99 -14.42 -5.97
C ASP A 3 -1.38 -13.60 -4.73
N HIS A 4 -0.54 -13.62 -3.69
CA HIS A 4 -0.76 -12.92 -2.41
C HIS A 4 0.53 -12.20 -1.97
N PRO A 5 0.98 -11.17 -2.70
CA PRO A 5 2.08 -10.33 -2.25
C PRO A 5 1.65 -9.61 -0.97
N THR A 6 2.49 -9.68 0.06
CA THR A 6 2.24 -9.05 1.36
C THR A 6 2.69 -7.59 1.35
N ASP A 7 3.92 -7.36 0.96
CA ASP A 7 4.64 -6.09 1.16
C ASP A 7 5.56 -5.72 -0.01
N THR A 8 5.75 -6.62 -0.98
CA THR A 8 6.62 -6.41 -2.16
C THR A 8 5.88 -6.82 -3.45
N LEU A 9 5.95 -5.97 -4.47
CA LEU A 9 5.51 -6.30 -5.84
C LEU A 9 6.74 -6.60 -6.70
N LEU A 10 6.84 -7.83 -7.20
CA LEU A 10 7.88 -8.27 -8.12
C LEU A 10 7.52 -7.93 -9.57
N PRO A 11 8.50 -7.74 -10.46
CA PRO A 11 8.23 -7.56 -11.89
C PRO A 11 7.36 -8.70 -12.45
N GLY A 12 6.31 -8.34 -13.18
CA GLY A 12 5.35 -9.28 -13.75
C GLY A 12 4.20 -9.69 -12.82
N GLN A 13 4.20 -9.27 -11.55
CA GLN A 13 3.04 -9.47 -10.68
C GLN A 13 1.95 -8.42 -11.01
N PRO A 14 0.70 -8.86 -11.25
CA PRO A 14 -0.40 -7.94 -11.46
C PRO A 14 -0.75 -7.22 -10.15
N LEU A 15 -0.88 -5.90 -10.20
CA LEU A 15 -1.51 -5.11 -9.14
C LEU A 15 -2.94 -4.82 -9.56
N THR A 16 -3.91 -5.44 -8.88
CA THR A 16 -5.34 -5.24 -9.16
C THR A 16 -6.00 -4.39 -8.07
N SER A 17 -7.19 -3.84 -8.35
CA SER A 17 -7.91 -2.99 -7.39
C SER A 17 -8.35 -3.69 -6.11
N SER A 18 -8.46 -5.03 -6.12
CA SER A 18 -8.73 -5.82 -4.93
C SER A 18 -7.50 -6.03 -4.04
N MET A 19 -6.30 -5.70 -4.53
CA MET A 19 -5.05 -5.92 -3.83
C MET A 19 -4.59 -4.65 -3.09
N ARG A 20 -4.01 -4.88 -1.91
CA ARG A 20 -3.32 -3.85 -1.13
C ARG A 20 -2.02 -4.44 -0.62
N LEU A 21 -0.92 -3.73 -0.84
CA LEU A 21 0.38 -4.09 -0.29
C LEU A 21 0.55 -3.33 1.02
N VAL A 22 0.75 -4.05 2.11
CA VAL A 22 0.90 -3.45 3.45
C VAL A 22 2.36 -3.59 3.85
N SER A 23 2.97 -2.48 4.24
CA SER A 23 4.36 -2.46 4.69
C SER A 23 4.56 -3.35 5.90
N ARG A 24 5.82 -3.66 6.18
CA ARG A 24 6.22 -4.21 7.47
C ARG A 24 6.17 -3.13 8.56
N ALA A 25 6.05 -3.56 9.82
CA ALA A 25 6.01 -2.66 10.97
C ALA A 25 7.35 -1.94 11.19
N ALA A 26 8.47 -2.65 11.00
CA ALA A 26 9.82 -2.12 11.08
C ALA A 26 10.81 -3.04 10.36
N VAL A 27 12.04 -2.56 10.16
CA VAL A 27 13.15 -3.38 9.66
C VAL A 27 13.36 -4.57 10.59
N GLY A 28 13.41 -5.78 10.03
CA GLY A 28 13.56 -7.02 10.81
C GLY A 28 12.27 -7.50 11.51
N VAL A 29 11.18 -6.72 11.49
CA VAL A 29 9.89 -7.09 12.08
C VAL A 29 8.92 -7.51 10.98
N TYR A 30 8.46 -8.76 10.98
CA TYR A 30 7.65 -9.34 9.90
C TYR A 30 6.13 -9.19 10.12
N THR A 31 5.73 -8.40 11.11
CA THR A 31 4.32 -8.02 11.29
C THR A 31 3.94 -6.87 10.37
N THR A 32 2.64 -6.72 10.10
CA THR A 32 2.10 -5.64 9.29
C THR A 32 2.30 -4.28 9.96
N GLY A 33 2.74 -3.30 9.18
CA GLY A 33 2.78 -1.89 9.53
C GLY A 33 1.53 -1.17 9.04
N TYR A 34 1.67 0.14 8.84
CA TYR A 34 0.54 1.03 8.54
C TYR A 34 0.64 1.72 7.17
N PHE A 35 1.70 1.49 6.40
CA PHE A 35 1.83 2.08 5.07
C PHE A 35 1.27 1.13 4.04
N VAL A 36 0.35 1.63 3.19
CA VAL A 36 -0.39 0.83 2.24
C VAL A 36 -0.22 1.40 0.84
N ALA A 37 0.14 0.53 -0.12
CA ALA A 37 0.08 0.82 -1.55
C ALA A 37 -1.10 0.08 -2.18
N HIS A 38 -1.95 0.79 -2.93
CA HIS A 38 -3.13 0.22 -3.56
C HIS A 38 -3.58 1.03 -4.77
N ILE A 39 -4.41 0.42 -5.62
CA ILE A 39 -5.17 1.16 -6.63
C ILE A 39 -6.40 1.75 -5.94
N ASN A 40 -6.57 3.07 -6.01
CA ASN A 40 -7.70 3.77 -5.42
C ASN A 40 -8.96 3.65 -6.30
N ASP A 41 -10.06 4.25 -5.85
CA ASP A 41 -11.34 4.22 -6.55
C ASP A 41 -11.28 4.88 -7.95
N ASP A 42 -10.34 5.81 -8.16
CA ASP A 42 -10.06 6.45 -9.45
C ASP A 42 -9.16 5.61 -10.38
N SER A 43 -8.89 4.35 -10.02
CA SER A 43 -7.98 3.45 -10.76
C SER A 43 -6.53 3.95 -10.84
N LEU A 44 -6.12 4.81 -9.91
CA LEU A 44 -4.76 5.32 -9.78
C LEU A 44 -4.03 4.61 -8.63
N LEU A 45 -2.73 4.38 -8.82
CA LEU A 45 -1.87 3.97 -7.71
C LEU A 45 -1.84 5.08 -6.66
N SER A 46 -2.00 4.73 -5.39
CA SER A 46 -1.90 5.65 -4.27
C SER A 46 -1.23 5.00 -3.07
N PHE A 47 -0.56 5.83 -2.28
CA PHE A 47 0.02 5.42 -1.01
C PHE A 47 -0.64 6.18 0.14
N LYS A 48 -1.01 5.43 1.17
CA LYS A 48 -1.66 5.96 2.35
C LYS A 48 -1.05 5.42 3.64
N TYR A 49 -1.18 6.20 4.69
CA TYR A 49 -1.05 5.74 6.06
C TYR A 49 -2.43 5.27 6.53
N ASP A 50 -2.51 4.09 7.12
CA ASP A 50 -3.74 3.46 7.60
C ASP A 50 -3.51 2.96 9.03
N GLY A 51 -3.44 3.92 9.96
CA GLY A 51 -3.15 3.67 11.37
C GLY A 51 -4.41 3.58 12.24
N PRO A 52 -4.27 3.21 13.53
CA PRO A 52 -5.40 2.95 14.42
C PRO A 52 -6.27 4.19 14.72
N TYR A 53 -5.73 5.39 14.56
CA TYR A 53 -6.41 6.65 14.89
C TYR A 53 -6.75 7.50 13.68
N THR A 54 -6.02 7.31 12.57
CA THR A 54 -6.18 8.13 11.37
C THR A 54 -5.75 7.35 10.14
N SER A 55 -6.40 7.63 9.02
CA SER A 55 -5.94 7.22 7.70
C SER A 55 -5.85 8.44 6.80
N SER A 56 -4.74 8.57 6.09
CA SER A 56 -4.48 9.69 5.18
C SER A 56 -3.69 9.23 3.96
N VAL A 57 -4.12 9.69 2.78
CA VAL A 57 -3.34 9.55 1.54
C VAL A 57 -2.23 10.59 1.57
N TYR A 58 -0.99 10.14 1.37
CA TYR A 58 0.17 11.05 1.31
C TYR A 58 0.81 11.07 -0.08
N TRP A 59 0.44 10.13 -0.96
CA TRP A 59 0.84 10.12 -2.35
C TRP A 59 -0.28 9.61 -3.27
N PRO A 60 -0.54 10.23 -4.44
CA PRO A 60 0.12 11.44 -4.93
C PRO A 60 -0.08 12.62 -3.97
N ASN A 61 0.87 13.57 -3.97
CA ASN A 61 0.88 14.61 -2.94
C ASN A 61 -0.46 15.36 -2.97
N PRO A 62 -1.26 15.31 -1.89
CA PRO A 62 -2.60 15.92 -1.88
C PRO A 62 -2.54 17.45 -1.99
N ASP A 63 -1.39 18.07 -1.72
CA ASP A 63 -1.20 19.52 -1.75
C ASP A 63 -0.76 20.05 -3.12
N TYR A 64 -0.43 19.17 -4.08
CA TYR A 64 -0.17 19.55 -5.47
C TYR A 64 -1.50 19.51 -6.27
N ASN A 65 -2.18 20.66 -6.31
CA ASN A 65 -3.30 20.93 -7.23
C ASN A 65 -2.78 21.40 -8.59
#